data_AF-A0A668T9B3-F1
#
_entry.id   AF-A0A668T9B3-F1
#
_cell.length_a   1.000
_cell.length_b   1.000
_cell.length_c   1.000
_cell.angle_alpha   90.00
_cell.angle_beta   90.00
_cell.angle_gamma   90.00
#
_symmetry.space_group_name_H-M   'P 1'
#
loop_
_entity.id
_entity.type
_entity.pdbx_description
1 polymer ?
#
loop_
_entity_poly.entity_id
_entity_poly.type
_entity_poly.pdbx_seq_one_letter_code
_entity_poly.pdbx_strand_id
1 'polypeptide(L)'
;MHPSLSLSKEKQAPGASAAAFARVEGAMSTVLVAYYQKDVDEASEKEIQDILIQYDRTLPVADPRHCESKKFGGPGAGACYQKSYR
;
A
#
# COMPACT_ATOMS: atom_id res chain seq x y z
N MET A 1 16.03 -32.39 -31.12
CA MET A 1 16.32 -32.04 -29.71
C MET A 1 16.10 -30.55 -29.55
N HIS A 2 14.93 -30.13 -29.06
CA HIS A 2 14.66 -28.74 -28.72
C HIS A 2 14.38 -28.65 -27.22
N PRO A 3 15.07 -27.79 -26.47
CA PRO A 3 14.84 -27.62 -25.04
C PRO A 3 13.52 -26.87 -24.84
N SER A 4 12.54 -27.51 -24.21
CA SER A 4 11.33 -26.84 -23.73
C SER A 4 11.72 -25.98 -22.52
N LEU A 5 11.96 -24.69 -22.77
CA LEU A 5 12.07 -23.69 -21.70
C LEU A 5 10.69 -23.55 -21.06
N SER A 6 10.48 -24.25 -19.95
CA SER A 6 9.38 -23.98 -19.03
C SER A 6 9.60 -22.58 -18.46
N LEU A 7 8.93 -21.57 -19.05
CA LEU A 7 8.79 -20.27 -18.42
C LEU A 7 8.07 -20.47 -17.09
N SER A 8 8.87 -20.48 -16.02
CA SER A 8 8.42 -20.31 -14.65
C SER A 8 7.51 -19.09 -14.62
N LYS A 9 6.21 -19.31 -14.38
CA LYS A 9 5.21 -18.25 -14.23
C LYS A 9 5.76 -17.22 -13.24
N GLU A 10 6.15 -16.06 -13.76
CA GLU A 10 6.38 -14.89 -12.95
C GLU A 10 5.09 -14.66 -12.16
N LYS A 11 5.18 -14.71 -10.83
CA LYS A 11 4.06 -14.44 -9.94
C LYS A 11 3.65 -12.98 -10.17
N GLN A 12 2.72 -12.74 -11.09
CA GLN A 12 2.01 -11.47 -11.14
C GLN A 12 1.26 -11.36 -9.80
N ALA A 13 1.68 -10.45 -8.93
CA ALA A 13 1.03 -10.23 -7.64
C ALA A 13 -0.42 -9.77 -7.87
N PRO A 14 -1.45 -10.56 -7.51
CA PRO A 14 -2.84 -10.15 -7.65
C PRO A 14 -3.13 -9.11 -6.56
N GLY A 15 -3.34 -7.84 -6.96
CA GLY A 15 -3.68 -6.73 -6.05
C GLY A 15 -2.96 -5.41 -6.35
N ALA A 16 -2.01 -5.38 -7.28
CA ALA A 16 -1.18 -4.20 -7.53
C ALA A 16 -1.92 -2.99 -8.14
N SER A 17 -3.01 -3.20 -8.89
CA SER A 17 -3.66 -2.12 -9.64
C SER A 17 -4.38 -1.10 -8.77
N ALA A 18 -5.28 -1.54 -7.87
CA ALA A 18 -6.04 -0.64 -7.01
C ALA A 18 -5.13 0.09 -6.00
N ALA A 19 -4.15 -0.62 -5.43
CA ALA A 19 -3.18 -0.03 -4.50
C ALA A 19 -2.18 0.93 -5.19
N ALA A 20 -1.96 0.80 -6.50
CA ALA A 20 -1.11 1.73 -7.24
C ALA A 20 -1.76 3.12 -7.36
N PHE A 21 -3.05 3.19 -7.65
CA PHE A 21 -3.77 4.47 -7.75
C PHE A 21 -3.75 5.23 -6.41
N ALA A 22 -4.10 4.55 -5.30
CA ALA A 22 -4.05 5.15 -3.96
C ALA A 22 -2.64 5.61 -3.56
N ARG A 23 -1.59 4.93 -4.03
CA ARG A 23 -0.19 5.36 -3.83
C ARG A 23 0.17 6.61 -4.62
N VAL A 24 -0.25 6.69 -5.88
CA VAL A 24 0.00 7.86 -6.73
C VAL A 24 -0.75 9.07 -6.18
N GLU A 25 -2.01 8.91 -5.80
CA GLU A 25 -2.81 9.99 -5.19
C GLU A 25 -2.21 10.47 -3.87
N GLY A 26 -1.84 9.55 -2.98
CA GLY A 26 -1.17 9.90 -1.73
C GLY A 26 0.17 10.62 -1.96
N ALA A 27 0.99 10.14 -2.90
CA ALA A 27 2.26 10.80 -3.26
C ALA A 27 2.05 12.23 -3.76
N MET A 28 1.09 12.46 -4.65
CA MET A 28 0.78 13.81 -5.15
C MET A 28 0.33 14.74 -4.03
N SER A 29 -0.51 14.26 -3.10
CA SER A 29 -0.98 15.08 -1.97
C SER A 29 0.15 15.51 -1.03
N THR A 30 1.06 14.59 -0.70
CA THR A 30 2.22 14.88 0.16
C THR A 30 3.19 15.86 -0.47
N VAL A 31 3.41 15.77 -1.79
CA VAL A 31 4.28 16.71 -2.52
C VAL A 31 3.69 18.12 -2.55
N LEU A 32 2.36 18.25 -2.69
CA LEU A 32 1.70 19.55 -2.64
C LEU A 32 1.88 20.21 -1.28
N VAL A 33 1.57 19.52 -0.19
CA VAL A 33 1.74 20.07 1.18
C VAL A 33 3.20 20.47 1.42
N ALA A 34 4.16 19.63 1.02
CA ALA A 34 5.59 19.91 1.17
C ALA A 34 6.06 21.13 0.35
N TYR A 35 5.45 21.41 -0.81
CA TYR A 35 5.76 22.59 -1.62
C TYR A 35 5.32 23.88 -0.92
N TYR A 36 4.08 23.93 -0.41
CA TYR A 36 3.58 25.10 0.30
C TYR A 36 4.34 25.36 1.61
N GLN A 37 4.70 24.29 2.33
CA GLN A 37 5.52 24.38 3.54
C GLN A 37 6.89 25.03 3.30
N LYS A 38 7.50 24.84 2.11
CA LYS A 38 8.85 25.32 1.80
C LYS A 38 8.87 26.69 1.12
N ASP A 39 7.96 26.93 0.18
CA ASP A 39 8.11 28.00 -0.83
C ASP A 39 6.98 29.06 -0.81
N VAL A 40 5.93 28.90 0.01
CA VAL A 40 4.76 29.83 0.01
C VAL A 40 4.49 30.42 1.41
N ASP A 41 3.63 29.82 2.22
CA ASP A 41 3.31 30.27 3.58
C ASP A 41 2.59 29.17 4.39
N GLU A 42 2.65 29.26 5.71
CA GLU A 42 2.06 28.25 6.62
C GLU A 42 0.53 28.28 6.69
N ALA A 43 -0.12 29.40 6.30
CA ALA A 43 -1.57 29.51 6.35
C ALA A 43 -2.20 28.77 5.18
N SER A 44 -1.66 28.95 3.97
CA SER A 44 -2.11 28.25 2.77
C SER A 44 -1.82 26.74 2.84
N GLU A 45 -0.72 26.33 3.46
CA GLU A 45 -0.43 24.91 3.72
C GLU A 45 -1.53 24.25 4.56
N LYS A 46 -1.92 24.88 5.68
CA LYS A 46 -2.95 24.36 6.59
C LYS A 46 -4.32 24.29 5.91
N GLU A 47 -4.69 25.32 5.15
CA GLU A 47 -5.96 25.31 4.39
C GLU A 47 -6.00 24.14 3.39
N ILE A 48 -4.91 23.91 2.65
CA ILE A 48 -4.81 22.80 1.69
C ILE A 48 -4.84 21.46 2.41
N GLN A 49 -4.10 21.33 3.51
CA GLN A 49 -4.07 20.12 4.31
C GLN A 49 -5.46 19.79 4.89
N ASP A 50 -6.17 20.79 5.41
CA ASP A 50 -7.53 20.62 5.93
C ASP A 50 -8.51 20.19 4.83
N ILE A 51 -8.43 20.78 3.63
CA ILE A 51 -9.25 20.38 2.49
C ILE A 51 -8.97 18.93 2.10
N LEU A 52 -7.70 18.52 2.04
CA LEU A 52 -7.29 17.16 1.71
C LEU A 52 -7.79 16.16 2.76
N ILE A 53 -7.63 16.46 4.05
CA ILE A 53 -8.08 15.62 5.16
C ILE A 53 -9.62 15.50 5.19
N GLN A 54 -10.34 16.60 4.88
CA GLN A 54 -11.80 16.59 4.78
C GLN A 54 -12.30 15.71 3.64
N TYR A 55 -11.60 15.70 2.51
CA TYR A 55 -11.92 14.83 1.38
C TYR A 55 -11.61 13.35 1.70
N ASP A 56 -10.34 13.06 2.04
CA ASP A 56 -9.90 11.73 2.46
C ASP A 56 -8.67 11.83 3.38
N ARG A 57 -8.83 11.30 4.59
CA ARG A 57 -7.81 11.31 5.65
C ARG A 57 -6.55 10.50 5.31
N THR A 58 -6.64 9.59 4.35
CA THR A 58 -5.54 8.70 3.94
C THR A 58 -4.68 9.25 2.82
N LEU A 59 -5.00 10.42 2.26
CA LEU A 59 -4.20 11.04 1.21
C LEU A 59 -2.84 11.54 1.73
N PRO A 60 -2.77 12.45 2.72
CA PRO A 60 -1.50 13.01 3.17
C PRO A 60 -0.67 12.04 4.05
N VAL A 61 -1.22 10.89 4.43
CA VAL A 61 -0.59 9.93 5.34
C VAL A 61 -0.57 8.55 4.70
N ALA A 62 0.58 7.88 4.71
CA ALA A 62 0.67 6.52 4.20
C ALA A 62 -0.21 5.54 4.98
N ASP A 63 -0.84 4.60 4.28
CA ASP A 63 -1.62 3.53 4.89
C ASP A 63 -0.72 2.63 5.74
N PRO A 64 -0.97 2.49 7.06
CA PRO A 64 -0.13 1.70 7.96
C PRO A 64 -0.29 0.19 7.76
N ARG A 65 -1.23 -0.27 6.92
CA ARG A 65 -1.50 -1.69 6.72
C ARG A 65 -0.34 -2.37 6.02
N HIS A 66 0.20 -3.39 6.67
CA HIS A 66 1.22 -4.27 6.13
C HIS A 66 0.78 -5.72 6.25
N CYS A 67 1.19 -6.56 5.30
CA CYS A 67 0.91 -7.99 5.36
C CYS A 67 1.69 -8.62 6.51
N GLU A 68 0.99 -9.35 7.38
CA GLU A 68 1.64 -10.07 8.48
C GLU A 68 2.57 -11.17 7.96
N SER A 69 3.72 -11.32 8.62
CA SER A 69 4.64 -12.42 8.33
C SER A 69 3.99 -13.78 8.61
N LYS A 70 4.20 -14.74 7.70
CA LYS A 70 3.82 -16.13 7.87
C LYS A 70 4.51 -16.75 9.09
N LYS A 71 3.75 -17.32 10.03
CA LYS A 71 4.29 -18.19 11.10
C LYS A 71 4.24 -19.67 10.70
N PHE A 72 5.10 -20.48 11.31
CA PHE A 72 5.12 -21.95 11.13
C PHE A 72 3.80 -22.58 11.63
N GLY A 73 3.45 -23.75 11.09
CA GLY A 73 2.30 -24.52 11.57
C GLY A 73 0.98 -24.32 10.82
N GLY A 74 1.01 -23.80 9.59
CA GLY A 74 -0.16 -23.74 8.71
C GLY A 74 0.15 -23.09 7.36
N PRO A 75 -0.86 -22.80 6.52
CA PRO A 75 -0.67 -22.27 5.16
C PRO A 75 -0.67 -20.73 5.05
N GLY A 76 -1.16 -19.97 6.04
CA GLY A 76 -1.23 -18.49 5.99
C GLY A 76 -0.75 -17.79 7.27
N ALA A 77 -0.60 -16.46 7.22
CA ALA A 77 -0.46 -15.66 8.45
C ALA A 77 -1.77 -15.82 9.25
N GLY A 78 -1.69 -16.25 10.51
CA GLY A 78 -2.85 -16.56 11.35
C GLY A 78 -3.56 -17.90 11.11
N ALA A 79 -3.24 -18.64 10.04
CA ALA A 79 -3.84 -19.94 9.77
C ALA A 79 -3.00 -21.09 10.33
N CYS A 80 -3.64 -22.00 11.07
CA CYS A 80 -3.05 -23.26 11.54
C CYS A 80 -3.56 -24.46 10.73
N TYR A 81 -2.78 -25.54 10.66
CA TYR A 81 -3.29 -26.82 10.14
C TYR A 81 -4.38 -27.36 11.07
N GLN A 82 -5.45 -27.89 10.47
CA GLN A 82 -6.56 -28.48 11.22
C GLN A 82 -6.07 -29.64 12.08
N LYS A 83 -6.35 -29.59 13.39
CA LYS A 83 -6.09 -30.71 14.30
C LYS A 83 -7.24 -31.72 14.22
N SER A 84 -6.92 -33.01 14.19
CA SER A 84 -7.87 -34.07 14.49
C SER A 84 -7.72 -34.45 15.96
N TYR A 85 -8.78 -34.28 16.73
CA TYR A 85 -8.83 -34.73 18.11
C TYR A 85 -9.47 -36.13 18.13
N ARG A 86 -8.91 -37.02 18.94
CA ARG A 86 -9.48 -38.30 19.33
C ARG A 86 -9.43 -38.40 20.84
#